data_AF-K0IHZ1-F1
#
_entry.id   AF-K0IHZ1-F1
#
_cell.length_a   1.000
_cell.length_b   1.000
_cell.length_c   1.000
_cell.angle_alpha   90.00
_cell.angle_beta   90.00
_cell.angle_gamma   90.00
#
_symmetry.space_group_name_H-M   'P 1'
#
loop_
_entity.id
_entity.type
_entity.pdbx_description
1 polymer ?
#
loop_
_entity_poly.entity_id
_entity_poly.type
_entity_poly.pdbx_seq_one_letter_code
_entity_poly.pdbx_strand_id
1 'polypeptide(L)' 'MTVRGKVVEQTTNGADEHIDKMAKKYVGLDKYPGHAPGEKRVLLKIKPERVSHIKIR' A
#
# COMPACT_ATOMS: atom_id res chain seq x y z
N MET A 1 -16.18 5.65 -3.12
CA MET A 1 -15.24 6.74 -2.83
C MET A 1 -14.05 6.61 -3.78
N THR A 2 -13.52 7.72 -4.27
CA THR A 2 -12.34 7.75 -5.14
C THR A 2 -11.36 8.78 -4.60
N VAL A 3 -10.09 8.39 -4.47
CA VAL A 3 -8.98 9.27 -4.12
C VAL A 3 -8.03 9.30 -5.32
N ARG A 4 -7.75 10.50 -5.84
CA ARG A 4 -6.78 10.75 -6.91
C ARG A 4 -5.65 11.64 -6.38
N GLY A 5 -4.43 11.40 -6.82
CA GLY A 5 -3.26 12.12 -6.36
C GLY A 5 -2.00 11.78 -7.16
N LYS A 6 -0.87 12.37 -6.77
CA LYS A 6 0.44 12.14 -7.40
C LYS A 6 1.31 11.24 -6.53
N VAL A 7 2.07 10.35 -7.17
CA VAL A 7 3.15 9.63 -6.50
C VAL A 7 4.23 10.64 -6.15
N VAL A 8 4.54 10.78 -4.86
CA VAL A 8 5.58 11.68 -4.35
C VAL A 8 6.82 10.93 -3.87
N GLU A 9 6.72 9.61 -3.70
CA GLU A 9 7.85 8.75 -3.36
C GLU A 9 7.62 7.34 -3.90
N GLN A 10 8.70 6.74 -4.40
CA GLN A 10 8.80 5.32 -4.77
C GLN A 10 10.09 4.77 -4.18
N THR A 11 9.99 3.79 -3.29
CA THR A 11 11.15 3.22 -2.59
C THR A 11 11.02 1.73 -2.38
N THR A 12 12.14 1.03 -2.28
CA THR A 12 12.19 -0.37 -1.83
C THR A 12 12.63 -0.49 -0.38
N ASN A 13 13.18 0.58 0.18
CA ASN A 13 13.60 0.62 1.58
C ASN A 13 12.35 0.59 2.47
N GLY A 14 12.28 -0.37 3.40
CA GLY A 14 11.12 -0.52 4.29
C GLY A 14 9.90 -1.19 3.65
N ALA A 15 9.98 -1.62 2.39
CA ALA A 15 8.81 -2.13 1.66
C ALA A 15 8.36 -3.51 2.15
N ASP A 16 9.31 -4.37 2.55
CA ASP A 16 9.02 -5.70 3.09
C ASP A 16 8.46 -5.59 4.51
N GLU A 17 9.04 -4.75 5.37
CA GLU A 17 8.51 -4.49 6.72
C GLU A 17 7.13 -3.83 6.67
N HIS A 18 6.87 -3.02 5.64
CA HIS A 18 5.55 -2.42 5.44
C HIS A 18 4.50 -3.49 5.09
N ILE A 19 4.81 -4.47 4.24
CA ILE A 19 3.84 -5.53 3.94
C ILE A 19 3.58 -6.42 5.17
N ASP A 20 4.58 -6.71 5.99
CA ASP A 20 4.40 -7.47 7.23
C ASP A 20 3.44 -6.75 8.19
N LYS A 21 3.56 -5.42 8.29
CA LYS A 21 2.59 -4.59 9.03
C LYS A 21 1.18 -4.68 8.45
N MET A 22 1.04 -4.73 7.12
CA MET A 22 -0.27 -4.90 6.47
C MET A 22 -0.84 -6.30 6.69
N ALA A 23 0.00 -7.34 6.66
CA ALA A 23 -0.37 -8.72 6.95
C ALA A 23 -0.93 -8.83 8.37
N LYS A 24 -0.27 -8.22 9.35
CA LYS A 24 -0.73 -8.19 10.73
C LYS A 24 -2.05 -7.45 10.88
N LYS A 25 -2.20 -6.30 10.22
CA LYS A 25 -3.39 -5.46 10.29
C LYS A 25 -4.63 -6.08 9.66
N TYR A 26 -4.50 -6.71 8.49
CA TYR A 26 -5.64 -7.13 7.67
C TYR A 26 -5.87 -8.64 7.62
N VAL A 27 -4.86 -9.44 7.97
CA VAL A 27 -4.88 -10.91 7.83
C VAL A 27 -4.50 -11.63 9.13
N GLY A 28 -4.07 -10.89 10.15
CA GLY A 28 -3.71 -11.43 11.48
C GLY A 28 -2.38 -12.21 11.51
N LEU A 29 -1.57 -12.15 10.45
CA LEU A 29 -0.29 -12.85 10.37
C LEU A 29 0.87 -11.87 10.60
N ASP A 30 1.89 -12.27 11.36
CA ASP A 30 3.05 -11.40 11.62
C ASP A 30 3.93 -11.17 10.39
N LYS A 31 3.92 -12.12 9.44
CA LYS A 31 4.65 -12.03 8.17
C LYS A 31 3.70 -12.21 6.99
N TYR A 32 3.98 -11.53 5.90
CA TYR A 32 3.19 -11.66 4.68
C TYR A 32 3.40 -13.04 4.02
N PRO A 33 2.35 -13.84 3.79
CA PRO A 33 2.51 -15.21 3.29
C PRO A 33 2.92 -15.28 1.81
N GLY A 34 2.64 -14.23 1.03
CA GLY A 34 2.93 -14.17 -0.40
C GLY A 34 4.30 -13.59 -0.74
N HIS A 35 5.32 -13.78 0.11
CA HIS A 35 6.69 -13.45 -0.27
C HIS A 35 7.23 -14.54 -1.22
N ALA A 36 7.81 -14.13 -2.34
CA ALA A 36 8.53 -15.03 -3.23
C ALA A 36 10.01 -14.63 -3.35
N PRO A 37 10.94 -15.60 -3.40
CA PRO A 37 12.35 -15.31 -3.67
C PRO A 37 12.54 -14.54 -4.98
N GLY A 38 13.37 -13.49 -4.97
CA GLY A 38 13.64 -12.68 -6.15
C GLY A 38 12.60 -11.59 -6.44
N GLU A 39 11.49 -11.52 -5.69
CA GLU A 39 10.60 -10.37 -5.76
C GLU A 39 11.25 -9.13 -5.16
N LYS A 40 11.11 -8.00 -5.86
CA LYS A 40 11.49 -6.69 -5.34
C LYS A 40 10.24 -5.88 -5.06
N ARG A 41 9.88 -5.75 -3.78
CA ARG A 41 8.71 -4.99 -3.36
C ARG A 41 8.96 -3.48 -3.42
N VAL A 42 7.96 -2.74 -3.86
CA VAL A 42 8.01 -1.28 -3.99
C VAL A 42 6.90 -0.65 -3.17
N LEU A 43 7.27 0.32 -2.33
CA LEU A 43 6.35 1.16 -1.57
C LEU A 43 6.16 2.49 -2.32
N LEU A 44 4.89 2.83 -2.58
CA LEU A 44 4.49 4.09 -3.20
C LEU A 44 3.81 4.99 -2.17
N LYS A 45 4.25 6.25 -2.06
CA LYS A 45 3.54 7.28 -1.30
C LYS A 45 2.81 8.20 -2.28
N ILE A 46 1.49 8.26 -2.13
CA ILE A 46 0.62 9.08 -2.98
C ILE A 46 0.13 10.28 -2.16
N LYS A 47 0.44 11.50 -2.61
CA LYS A 47 -0.13 12.73 -2.07
C LYS A 47 -1.52 12.93 -2.68
N PRO A 48 -2.61 12.88 -1.89
CA PRO A 48 -3.96 13.11 -2.42
C PRO A 48 -4.10 14.53 -2.98
N GLU A 49 -4.74 14.65 -4.15
CA GLU A 49 -5.10 15.93 -4.77
C GLU A 49 -6.62 16.11 -4.88
N ARG A 50 -7.38 15.01 -5.00
CA ARG A 50 -8.85 15.07 -5.08
C ARG A 50 -9.49 13.84 -4.42
N VAL A 51 -10.50 14.08 -3.59
CA VAL A 51 -11.36 13.03 -3.01
C VAL A 51 -12.80 13.25 -3.47
N SER A 52 -13.46 12.20 -3.95
CA SER A 52 -14.85 12.26 -4.38
C SER A 52 -15.66 11.06 -3.90
N HIS A 53 -16.91 11.29 -3.52
CA HIS A 53 -17.87 10.24 -3.18
C HIS A 53 -18.93 10.20 -4.28
N ILE A 54 -19.27 9.00 -4.75
CA ILE A 54 -20.46 8.83 -5.60
C ILE A 54 -21.65 8.98 -4.66
N LYS A 55 -22.47 10.02 -4.87
CA LYS A 55 -23.82 10.07 -4.29
C LYS A 55 -24.69 9.15 -5.13
N ILE A 56 -25.02 7.99 -4.58
CA ILE A 56 -26.15 7.21 -5.08
C ILE A 56 -27.40 7.98 -4.61
N ARG A 57 -28.27 8.33 -5.55
CA ARG A 57 -29.56 8.97 -5.24
C ARG A 57 -30.49 7.98 -4.55
#